data_AF-A0A2K5V1T9-F1
#
_entry.id   AF-A0A2K5V1T9-F1
#
_cell.length_a   1.000
_cell.length_b   1.000
_cell.length_c   1.000
_cell.angle_alpha   90.00
_cell.angle_beta   90.00
_cell.angle_gamma   90.00
#
_symmetry.space_group_name_H-M   'P 1'
#
loop_
_entity.id
_entity.type
_entity.pdbx_description
1 polymer ?
#
loop_
_entity_poly.entity_id
_entity_poly.type
_entity_poly.pdbx_seq_one_letter_code
_entity_poly.pdbx_strand_id
1 'polypeptide(L)'
;MTESSIKKLASTLLDAITDKDPMVQEQVCSALCSLGEVRPVETLRTCEEYLRQHDKLAHPYRAAVLRAMERVLSSRASELDKDTASTIILLASSEMTKTKDLVWDWQQAASGVLVAVGRQFISKVMEELLRKLHPGTLPHCAVLHTLASLSVANAFGVVPFLPSVLSSLLPVLGMAKQDTVRVAFCSALQRFSEGALEYLANLDRAPDPTVRKDAFATDIFSAYDVLFHQWLQSREAKLRLAVVEALGPMSHLLPSERLEEQLPKLLPGILALYKKHSETFYLSKSLGQILEAAVSVGSRTLETQLDALLAALHSQICVPVESSSPLVMSNQKEVLRCFTVLACSLPDRLLAFLLPRLDTSNERTRVGTLQVVRHVINSA
;
A
#
# COMPACT_ATOMS: atom_id res chain seq x y z
N MET A 1 44.48 18.62 0.92
CA MET A 1 43.09 18.87 1.36
C MET A 1 42.91 18.21 2.71
N THR A 2 42.68 18.99 3.77
CA THR A 2 42.40 18.48 5.10
C THR A 2 41.05 17.77 5.09
N GLU A 3 41.05 16.47 5.31
CA GLU A 3 39.85 15.66 5.46
C GLU A 3 38.96 16.23 6.58
N SER A 4 37.67 16.46 6.28
CA SER A 4 36.69 17.01 7.22
C SER A 4 36.65 16.19 8.51
N SER A 5 36.63 16.86 9.66
CA SER A 5 36.53 16.20 10.97
C SER A 5 35.28 15.31 11.08
N ILE A 6 34.18 15.71 10.45
CA ILE A 6 32.93 14.95 10.36
C ILE A 6 33.15 13.64 9.61
N LYS A 7 33.84 13.68 8.47
CA LYS A 7 34.14 12.50 7.65
C LYS A 7 34.92 11.47 8.46
N LYS A 8 35.97 11.90 9.18
CA LYS A 8 36.75 11.03 10.05
C LYS A 8 35.90 10.38 11.14
N LEU A 9 35.07 11.17 11.84
CA LEU A 9 34.19 10.67 12.90
C LEU A 9 33.17 9.66 12.34
N ALA A 10 32.54 9.97 11.22
CA ALA A 10 31.58 9.07 10.58
C ALA A 10 32.24 7.76 10.13
N SER A 11 33.44 7.81 9.53
CA SER A 11 34.21 6.61 9.18
C SER A 11 34.54 5.76 10.40
N THR A 12 35.01 6.37 11.49
CA THR A 12 35.31 5.63 12.74
C THR A 12 34.07 4.97 13.33
N LEU A 13 32.91 5.62 13.28
CA LEU A 13 31.64 5.03 13.71
C LEU A 13 31.23 3.86 12.80
N LEU A 14 31.39 4.00 11.49
CA LEU A 14 31.06 2.95 10.53
C LEU A 14 31.95 1.71 10.70
N ASP A 15 33.24 1.88 11.02
CA ASP A 15 34.13 0.74 11.32
C ASP A 15 33.65 -0.06 12.56
N ALA A 16 33.07 0.63 13.54
CA ALA A 16 32.50 0.03 14.75
C ALA A 16 31.14 -0.66 14.52
N ILE A 17 30.51 -0.52 13.34
CA ILE A 17 29.17 -1.10 13.09
C ILE A 17 29.16 -2.63 13.03
N THR A 18 30.33 -3.24 12.91
CA THR A 18 30.52 -4.70 12.88
C THR A 18 30.69 -5.32 14.27
N ASP A 19 30.54 -4.52 15.33
CA ASP A 19 30.56 -5.01 16.71
C ASP A 19 29.47 -6.06 16.93
N LYS A 20 29.74 -7.03 17.80
CA LYS A 20 28.80 -8.12 18.10
C LYS A 20 27.70 -7.71 19.07
N ASP A 21 27.92 -6.64 19.84
CA ASP A 21 26.94 -6.11 20.78
C ASP A 21 25.88 -5.25 20.05
N PRO A 22 24.60 -5.66 20.05
CA PRO A 22 23.52 -4.87 19.44
C PRO A 22 23.40 -3.46 20.03
N MET A 23 23.73 -3.28 21.31
CA MET A 23 23.70 -1.95 21.94
C MET A 23 24.76 -1.03 21.31
N VAL A 24 25.96 -1.55 21.02
CA VAL A 24 27.01 -0.79 20.34
C VAL A 24 26.56 -0.41 18.93
N GLN A 25 25.95 -1.34 18.18
CA GLN A 25 25.41 -1.04 16.85
C GLN A 25 24.33 0.04 16.88
N GLU A 26 23.44 0.01 17.87
CA GLU A 26 22.40 1.02 18.07
C GLU A 26 23.01 2.39 18.38
N GLN A 27 24.01 2.45 19.27
CA GLN A 27 24.72 3.68 19.58
C GLN A 27 25.47 4.25 18.37
N VAL A 28 26.10 3.39 17.55
CA VAL A 28 26.71 3.77 16.28
C VAL A 28 25.68 4.40 15.34
N CYS A 29 24.52 3.76 15.17
CA CYS A 29 23.43 4.29 14.34
C CYS A 29 22.93 5.64 14.87
N SER A 30 22.74 5.77 16.19
CA SER A 30 22.29 7.02 16.83
C SER A 30 23.31 8.15 16.66
N ALA A 31 24.60 7.85 16.81
CA ALA A 31 25.68 8.80 16.60
C ALA A 31 25.78 9.26 15.14
N LEU A 32 25.65 8.33 14.18
CA LEU A 32 25.59 8.67 12.75
C LEU A 32 24.40 9.57 12.43
N CYS A 33 23.23 9.31 13.02
CA CYS A 33 22.06 10.18 12.85
C CYS A 33 22.31 11.57 13.42
N SER A 34 22.90 11.67 14.62
CA SER A 34 23.24 12.95 15.25
C SER A 34 24.24 13.77 14.42
N LEU A 35 25.23 13.12 13.80
CA LEU A 35 26.13 13.78 12.86
C LEU A 35 25.38 14.25 11.61
N GLY A 36 24.49 13.42 11.07
CA GLY A 36 23.67 13.74 9.90
C GLY A 36 22.66 14.87 10.14
N GLU A 37 22.25 15.11 11.39
CA GLU A 37 21.41 16.27 11.74
C GLU A 37 22.17 17.60 11.62
N VAL A 38 23.49 17.58 11.81
CA VAL A 38 24.36 18.77 11.74
C VAL A 38 24.98 18.95 10.36
N ARG A 39 25.39 17.85 9.71
CA ARG A 39 26.10 17.83 8.41
C ARG A 39 25.57 16.70 7.52
N PRO A 40 24.31 16.78 7.03
CA PRO A 40 23.65 15.67 6.33
C PRO A 40 24.40 15.18 5.09
N VAL A 41 24.85 16.11 4.23
CA VAL A 41 25.55 15.77 2.98
C VAL A 41 26.86 15.02 3.23
N GLU A 42 27.69 15.49 4.17
CA GLU A 42 28.98 14.84 4.48
C GLU A 42 28.78 13.46 5.12
N THR A 43 27.85 13.33 6.06
CA THR A 43 27.55 12.05 6.71
C THR A 43 27.00 11.04 5.70
N LEU A 44 26.03 11.43 4.87
CA LEU A 44 25.44 10.54 3.86
C LEU A 44 26.46 10.10 2.82
N ARG A 45 27.33 11.01 2.34
CA ARG A 45 28.44 10.64 1.43
C ARG A 45 29.42 9.69 2.09
N THR A 46 29.70 9.85 3.38
CA THR A 46 30.61 8.93 4.11
C THR A 46 30.00 7.53 4.25
N CYS A 47 28.72 7.43 4.61
CA CYS A 47 27.99 6.15 4.64
C CYS A 47 27.97 5.48 3.26
N GLU A 48 27.74 6.29 2.22
CA GLU A 48 27.71 5.84 0.83
C GLU A 48 29.07 5.27 0.39
N GLU A 49 30.14 6.04 0.59
CA GLU A 49 31.51 5.61 0.30
C GLU A 49 31.89 4.34 1.05
N TYR A 50 31.52 4.24 2.34
CA TYR A 50 31.77 3.06 3.16
C TYR A 50 31.09 1.82 2.61
N LEU A 51 29.80 1.90 2.25
CA LEU A 51 29.05 0.77 1.69
C LEU A 51 29.63 0.32 0.34
N ARG A 52 30.10 1.26 -0.50
CA ARG A 52 30.76 0.97 -1.78
C ARG A 52 32.11 0.28 -1.59
N GLN A 53 32.91 0.71 -0.62
CA GLN A 53 34.24 0.12 -0.36
C GLN A 53 34.16 -1.27 0.30
N HIS A 54 33.10 -1.53 1.06
CA HIS A 54 32.95 -2.77 1.83
C HIS A 54 31.94 -3.72 1.18
N ASP A 55 32.16 -4.12 -0.07
CA ASP A 55 31.23 -4.97 -0.83
C ASP A 55 30.88 -6.31 -0.16
N LYS A 56 31.80 -6.85 0.65
CA LYS A 56 31.64 -8.13 1.38
C LYS A 56 31.04 -7.97 2.78
N LEU A 57 30.66 -6.75 3.17
CA LEU A 57 30.01 -6.50 4.46
C LEU A 57 28.70 -7.30 4.55
N ALA A 58 28.48 -7.99 5.68
CA ALA A 58 27.29 -8.80 5.87
C ALA A 58 26.01 -7.95 5.80
N HIS A 59 24.94 -8.52 5.23
CA HIS A 59 23.68 -7.82 4.98
C HIS A 59 23.08 -7.11 6.22
N PRO A 60 23.12 -7.67 7.45
CA PRO A 60 22.59 -6.98 8.63
C PRO A 60 23.30 -5.64 8.91
N TYR A 61 24.62 -5.59 8.74
CA TYR A 61 25.40 -4.37 8.93
C TYR A 61 25.14 -3.36 7.81
N ARG A 62 25.02 -3.81 6.56
CA ARG A 62 24.59 -2.94 5.44
C ARG A 62 23.22 -2.33 5.71
N ALA A 63 22.28 -3.14 6.21
CA ALA A 63 20.94 -2.68 6.60
C ALA A 63 20.99 -1.62 7.71
N ALA A 64 21.87 -1.78 8.71
CA ALA A 64 22.04 -0.80 9.78
C ALA A 64 22.52 0.57 9.24
N VAL A 65 23.53 0.58 8.36
CA VAL A 65 23.99 1.82 7.71
C VAL A 65 22.85 2.47 6.90
N LEU A 66 22.14 1.68 6.09
CA LEU A 66 21.04 2.18 5.27
C LEU A 66 19.90 2.77 6.11
N ARG A 67 19.54 2.15 7.26
CA ARG A 67 18.54 2.71 8.19
C ARG A 67 19.00 4.03 8.82
N ALA A 68 20.29 4.16 9.14
CA ALA A 68 20.83 5.43 9.60
C ALA A 68 20.73 6.51 8.49
N MET A 69 21.04 6.16 7.23
CA MET A 69 20.87 7.06 6.09
C MET A 69 19.40 7.47 5.89
N GLU A 70 18.46 6.52 5.95
CA GLU A 70 17.01 6.77 5.87
C GLU A 70 16.55 7.78 6.93
N ARG A 71 17.02 7.64 8.17
CA ARG A 71 16.64 8.53 9.27
C ARG A 71 17.16 9.95 9.07
N VAL A 72 18.39 10.11 8.57
CA VAL A 72 18.94 11.43 8.20
C VAL A 72 18.15 12.03 7.05
N LEU A 73 17.87 11.27 5.99
CA LEU A 73 17.10 11.74 4.84
C LEU A 73 15.67 12.12 5.20
N SER A 74 15.03 11.38 6.10
CA SER A 74 13.65 11.64 6.52
C SER A 74 13.44 13.03 7.13
N SER A 75 14.51 13.64 7.67
CA SER A 75 14.49 14.98 8.28
C SER A 75 15.21 16.04 7.44
N ARG A 76 16.23 15.66 6.66
CA ARG A 76 17.15 16.59 5.99
C ARG A 76 17.21 16.44 4.47
N ALA A 77 16.30 15.68 3.83
CA ALA A 77 16.32 15.49 2.38
C ALA A 77 16.32 16.79 1.57
N SER A 78 15.68 17.87 2.06
CA SER A 78 15.66 19.18 1.39
C SER A 78 17.01 19.88 1.32
N GLU A 79 17.98 19.51 2.16
CA GLU A 79 19.32 20.12 2.24
C GLU A 79 20.32 19.48 1.27
N LEU A 80 19.94 18.40 0.59
CA LEU A 80 20.82 17.73 -0.36
C LEU A 80 20.88 18.48 -1.69
N ASP A 81 22.07 18.52 -2.29
CA ASP A 81 22.23 18.87 -3.68
C ASP A 81 21.81 17.70 -4.61
N LYS A 82 21.55 18.03 -5.88
CA LYS A 82 21.07 17.05 -6.87
C LYS A 82 22.06 15.93 -7.13
N ASP A 83 23.37 16.17 -6.98
CA ASP A 83 24.40 15.17 -7.26
C ASP A 83 24.49 14.17 -6.11
N THR A 84 24.52 14.67 -4.87
CA THR A 84 24.46 13.83 -3.67
C THR A 84 23.19 12.97 -3.66
N ALA A 85 22.03 13.55 -3.97
CA ALA A 85 20.78 12.79 -4.08
C ALA A 85 20.88 11.69 -5.15
N SER A 86 21.38 12.01 -6.35
CA SER A 86 21.61 11.02 -7.41
C SER A 86 22.52 9.87 -6.95
N THR A 87 23.64 10.16 -6.25
CA THR A 87 24.56 9.13 -5.75
C THR A 87 23.87 8.20 -4.75
N ILE A 88 23.11 8.76 -3.79
CA ILE A 88 22.39 7.98 -2.78
C ILE A 88 21.30 7.12 -3.43
N ILE A 89 20.56 7.66 -4.40
CA ILE A 89 19.53 6.93 -5.15
C ILE A 89 20.14 5.72 -5.87
N LEU A 90 21.26 5.92 -6.57
CA LEU A 90 21.95 4.84 -7.28
C LEU A 90 22.48 3.77 -6.32
N LEU A 91 23.08 4.17 -5.19
CA LEU A 91 23.52 3.24 -4.15
C LEU A 91 22.33 2.41 -3.65
N ALA A 92 21.28 3.07 -3.16
CA ALA A 92 20.15 2.38 -2.54
C ALA A 92 19.43 1.47 -3.54
N SER A 93 19.27 1.91 -4.80
CA SER A 93 18.70 1.06 -5.84
C SER A 93 19.58 -0.15 -6.17
N SER A 94 20.90 0.00 -6.13
CA SER A 94 21.84 -1.11 -6.29
C SER A 94 21.76 -2.07 -5.12
N GLU A 95 21.85 -1.58 -3.88
CA GLU A 95 21.72 -2.38 -2.64
C GLU A 95 20.44 -3.22 -2.62
N MET A 96 19.32 -2.59 -2.96
CA MET A 96 18.00 -3.22 -3.02
C MET A 96 17.91 -4.38 -4.02
N THR A 97 18.72 -4.35 -5.08
CA THR A 97 18.63 -5.30 -6.22
C THR A 97 19.88 -6.15 -6.42
N LYS A 98 20.86 -6.06 -5.50
CA LYS A 98 22.18 -6.70 -5.60
C LYS A 98 22.11 -8.22 -5.54
N THR A 99 21.14 -8.78 -4.82
CA THR A 99 20.82 -10.21 -4.83
C THR A 99 19.39 -10.43 -5.33
N LYS A 100 19.16 -11.59 -5.96
CA LYS A 100 17.81 -12.04 -6.34
C LYS A 100 17.07 -12.69 -5.19
N ASP A 101 17.79 -13.14 -4.17
CA ASP A 101 17.21 -13.78 -3.00
C ASP A 101 16.53 -12.74 -2.11
N LEU A 102 15.45 -13.15 -1.44
CA LEU A 102 14.75 -12.27 -0.52
C LEU A 102 15.54 -12.14 0.78
N VAL A 103 16.25 -11.03 0.92
CA VAL A 103 16.91 -10.62 2.17
C VAL A 103 16.16 -9.41 2.71
N TRP A 104 15.00 -9.69 3.32
CA TRP A 104 13.97 -8.70 3.62
C TRP A 104 14.52 -7.47 4.36
N ASP A 105 15.26 -7.65 5.45
CA ASP A 105 15.75 -6.54 6.27
C ASP A 105 16.66 -5.55 5.51
N TRP A 106 17.56 -6.07 4.68
CA TRP A 106 18.51 -5.26 3.91
C TRP A 106 17.84 -4.57 2.73
N GLN A 107 17.01 -5.32 1.99
CA GLN A 107 16.26 -4.77 0.85
C GLN A 107 15.24 -3.73 1.31
N GLN A 108 14.60 -3.95 2.47
CA GLN A 108 13.68 -3.00 3.08
C GLN A 108 14.41 -1.74 3.55
N ALA A 109 15.60 -1.85 4.14
CA ALA A 109 16.39 -0.68 4.52
C ALA A 109 16.80 0.15 3.29
N ALA A 110 17.20 -0.50 2.19
CA ALA A 110 17.48 0.18 0.94
C ALA A 110 16.24 0.85 0.32
N SER A 111 15.08 0.18 0.40
CA SER A 111 13.78 0.75 0.02
C SER A 111 13.44 2.00 0.83
N GLY A 112 13.66 1.96 2.16
CA GLY A 112 13.46 3.09 3.06
C GLY A 112 14.27 4.32 2.66
N VAL A 113 15.54 4.14 2.29
CA VAL A 113 16.39 5.22 1.75
C VAL A 113 15.79 5.85 0.49
N LEU A 114 15.32 5.03 -0.46
CA LEU A 114 14.68 5.51 -1.69
C LEU A 114 13.37 6.26 -1.41
N VAL A 115 12.57 5.77 -0.46
CA VAL A 115 11.34 6.43 -0.04
C VAL A 115 11.63 7.78 0.64
N ALA A 116 12.61 7.83 1.52
CA ALA A 116 12.99 9.05 2.24
C ALA A 116 13.51 10.14 1.29
N VAL A 117 14.44 9.80 0.39
CA VAL A 117 14.95 10.76 -0.62
C VAL A 117 13.87 11.12 -1.66
N GLY A 118 12.95 10.19 -1.95
CA GLY A 118 11.81 10.38 -2.85
C GLY A 118 10.76 11.38 -2.37
N ARG A 119 10.80 11.81 -1.09
CA ARG A 119 9.95 12.92 -0.63
C ARG A 119 10.31 14.25 -1.31
N GLN A 120 11.60 14.45 -1.59
CA GLN A 120 12.11 15.68 -2.22
C GLN A 120 12.53 15.48 -3.68
N PHE A 121 13.12 14.33 -4.02
CA PHE A 121 13.69 14.06 -5.34
C PHE A 121 12.93 12.97 -6.09
N ILE A 122 11.59 12.99 -6.01
CA ILE A 122 10.74 11.92 -6.54
C ILE A 122 11.01 11.60 -8.00
N SER A 123 11.17 12.60 -8.87
CA SER A 123 11.39 12.38 -10.30
C SER A 123 12.66 11.55 -10.56
N LYS A 124 13.75 11.84 -9.83
CA LYS A 124 15.01 11.07 -9.94
C LYS A 124 14.86 9.63 -9.43
N VAL A 125 14.12 9.45 -8.33
CA VAL A 125 13.84 8.11 -7.78
C VAL A 125 13.00 7.30 -8.77
N MET A 126 11.94 7.89 -9.32
CA MET A 126 11.06 7.24 -10.29
C MET A 126 11.80 6.90 -11.59
N GLU A 127 12.64 7.81 -12.10
CA GLU A 127 13.51 7.52 -13.25
C GLU A 127 14.43 6.31 -12.99
N GLU A 128 15.06 6.23 -11.81
CA GLU A 128 15.93 5.10 -11.48
C GLU A 128 15.14 3.79 -11.34
N LEU A 129 13.99 3.82 -10.67
CA LEU A 129 13.14 2.62 -10.50
C LEU A 129 12.56 2.15 -11.83
N LEU A 130 12.16 3.05 -12.73
CA LEU A 130 11.71 2.71 -14.08
C LEU A 130 12.82 2.02 -14.89
N ARG A 131 14.09 2.44 -14.74
CA ARG A 131 15.23 1.73 -15.37
C ARG A 131 15.38 0.30 -14.86
N LYS A 132 14.95 -0.01 -13.64
CA LYS A 132 14.97 -1.37 -13.06
C LYS A 132 13.80 -2.23 -13.54
N LEU A 133 12.78 -1.65 -14.18
CA LEU A 133 11.68 -2.38 -14.79
C LEU A 133 12.06 -2.76 -16.23
N HIS A 134 12.73 -3.89 -16.39
CA HIS A 134 13.10 -4.38 -17.72
C HIS A 134 11.89 -4.96 -18.47
N PRO A 135 11.66 -4.56 -19.73
CA PRO A 135 10.57 -5.11 -20.53
C PRO A 135 10.62 -6.65 -20.62
N GLY A 136 9.47 -7.30 -20.47
CA GLY A 136 9.32 -8.75 -20.62
C GLY A 136 9.96 -9.60 -19.50
N THR A 137 10.48 -8.98 -18.45
CA THR A 137 11.06 -9.70 -17.29
C THR A 137 10.29 -9.35 -16.02
N LEU A 138 10.05 -10.36 -15.17
CA LEU A 138 9.46 -10.11 -13.85
C LEU A 138 10.37 -9.17 -13.03
N PRO A 139 9.82 -8.08 -12.47
CA PRO A 139 10.59 -7.16 -11.65
C PRO A 139 11.00 -7.82 -10.33
N HIS A 140 12.09 -7.32 -9.76
CA HIS A 140 12.50 -7.70 -8.42
C HIS A 140 11.42 -7.28 -7.39
N CYS A 141 11.06 -8.16 -6.44
CA CYS A 141 9.98 -7.87 -5.47
C CYS A 141 10.23 -6.58 -4.67
N ALA A 142 11.48 -6.30 -4.30
CA ALA A 142 11.83 -5.08 -3.59
C ALA A 142 11.57 -3.80 -4.43
N VAL A 143 11.67 -3.86 -5.77
CA VAL A 143 11.30 -2.74 -6.64
C VAL A 143 9.79 -2.49 -6.57
N LEU A 144 8.97 -3.55 -6.66
CA LEU A 144 7.52 -3.45 -6.50
C LEU A 144 7.12 -2.88 -5.13
N HIS A 145 7.72 -3.37 -4.05
CA HIS A 145 7.49 -2.87 -2.69
C HIS A 145 7.90 -1.40 -2.53
N THR A 146 8.99 -0.99 -3.16
CA THR A 146 9.45 0.41 -3.10
C THR A 146 8.52 1.34 -3.84
N LEU A 147 8.07 0.96 -5.03
CA LEU A 147 7.06 1.73 -5.78
C LEU A 147 5.76 1.86 -4.98
N ALA A 148 5.30 0.77 -4.35
CA ALA A 148 4.13 0.79 -3.49
C ALA A 148 4.32 1.74 -2.29
N SER A 149 5.48 1.69 -1.64
CA SER A 149 5.80 2.54 -0.49
C SER A 149 5.95 4.01 -0.86
N LEU A 150 6.52 4.31 -2.03
CA LEU A 150 6.58 5.68 -2.58
C LEU A 150 5.19 6.22 -2.86
N SER A 151 4.28 5.41 -3.40
CA SER A 151 2.89 5.83 -3.66
C SER A 151 2.18 6.28 -2.37
N VAL A 152 2.49 5.62 -1.24
CA VAL A 152 1.97 5.99 0.09
C VAL A 152 2.66 7.23 0.65
N ALA A 153 3.98 7.35 0.47
CA ALA A 153 4.75 8.44 1.05
C ALA A 153 4.63 9.75 0.26
N ASN A 154 4.37 9.69 -1.05
CA ASN A 154 4.32 10.82 -1.96
C ASN A 154 3.44 10.52 -3.20
N ALA A 155 2.13 10.37 -2.99
CA ALA A 155 1.18 10.10 -4.07
C ALA A 155 1.27 11.13 -5.21
N PHE A 156 1.32 12.43 -4.88
CA PHE A 156 1.44 13.51 -5.85
C PHE A 156 2.67 13.41 -6.76
N GLY A 157 3.81 12.99 -6.21
CA GLY A 157 5.03 12.81 -6.99
C GLY A 157 5.06 11.52 -7.82
N VAL A 158 4.36 10.47 -7.39
CA VAL A 158 4.38 9.14 -8.04
C VAL A 158 3.34 9.02 -9.14
N VAL A 159 2.12 9.54 -8.94
CA VAL A 159 0.98 9.36 -9.83
C VAL A 159 1.26 9.73 -11.30
N PRO A 160 1.98 10.83 -11.62
CA PRO A 160 2.35 11.16 -12.99
C PRO A 160 3.19 10.08 -13.71
N PHE A 161 3.90 9.22 -12.97
CA PHE A 161 4.71 8.13 -13.53
C PHE A 161 3.96 6.80 -13.61
N LEU A 162 2.78 6.68 -12.99
CA LEU A 162 2.04 5.42 -12.97
C LEU A 162 1.70 4.85 -14.34
N PRO A 163 1.36 5.63 -15.39
CA PRO A 163 1.11 5.06 -16.72
C PRO A 163 2.33 4.31 -17.27
N SER A 164 3.54 4.86 -17.08
CA SER A 164 4.79 4.21 -17.48
C SER A 164 5.11 2.98 -16.62
N VAL A 165 4.85 3.05 -15.31
CA VAL A 165 5.01 1.90 -14.40
C VAL A 165 4.07 0.77 -14.80
N LEU A 166 2.77 1.06 -14.97
CA LEU A 166 1.76 0.08 -15.36
C LEU A 166 2.06 -0.53 -16.74
N SER A 167 2.41 0.28 -17.73
CA SER A 167 2.84 -0.19 -19.05
C SER A 167 4.00 -1.18 -18.99
N SER A 168 4.90 -1.03 -18.01
CA SER A 168 6.03 -1.94 -17.81
C SER A 168 5.64 -3.21 -17.05
N LEU A 169 4.69 -3.11 -16.10
CA LEU A 169 4.30 -4.19 -15.20
C LEU A 169 3.23 -5.13 -15.79
N LEU A 170 2.27 -4.60 -16.55
CA LEU A 170 1.14 -5.37 -17.07
C LEU A 170 1.54 -6.54 -17.98
N PRO A 171 2.49 -6.39 -18.93
CA PRO A 171 2.85 -7.50 -19.83
C PRO A 171 3.42 -8.72 -19.11
N VAL A 172 4.01 -8.52 -17.93
CA VAL A 172 4.65 -9.58 -17.14
C VAL A 172 3.77 -10.10 -16.00
N LEU A 173 2.58 -9.52 -15.79
CA LEU A 173 1.68 -9.89 -14.70
C LEU A 173 1.33 -11.38 -14.75
N GLY A 174 0.99 -11.90 -15.93
CA GLY A 174 0.69 -13.33 -16.15
C GLY A 174 1.89 -14.28 -15.95
N MET A 175 3.12 -13.75 -15.92
CA MET A 175 4.33 -14.54 -15.67
C MET A 175 4.52 -14.83 -14.17
N ALA A 176 3.86 -14.08 -13.28
CA ALA A 176 3.96 -14.26 -11.84
C ALA A 176 3.32 -15.60 -11.40
N LYS A 177 4.17 -16.60 -11.14
CA LYS A 177 3.74 -17.93 -10.68
C LYS A 177 3.82 -18.10 -9.17
N GLN A 178 4.83 -17.50 -8.54
CA GLN A 178 5.03 -17.59 -7.10
C GLN A 178 4.08 -16.64 -6.36
N ASP A 179 3.45 -17.13 -5.30
CA ASP A 179 2.46 -16.35 -4.54
C ASP A 179 3.08 -15.11 -3.87
N THR A 180 4.35 -15.18 -3.46
CA THR A 180 5.11 -14.02 -2.95
C THR A 180 5.15 -12.87 -3.96
N VAL A 181 5.45 -13.17 -5.22
CA VAL A 181 5.48 -12.18 -6.31
C VAL A 181 4.07 -11.66 -6.60
N ARG A 182 3.06 -12.53 -6.62
CA ARG A 182 1.66 -12.12 -6.83
C ARG A 182 1.14 -11.20 -5.73
N VAL A 183 1.47 -11.49 -4.47
CA VAL A 183 1.15 -10.62 -3.33
C VAL A 183 1.84 -9.26 -3.47
N ALA A 184 3.10 -9.23 -3.91
CA ALA A 184 3.81 -7.97 -4.18
C ALA A 184 3.12 -7.14 -5.30
N PHE A 185 2.65 -7.79 -6.37
CA PHE A 185 1.84 -7.12 -7.40
C PHE A 185 0.52 -6.60 -6.86
N CYS A 186 -0.22 -7.40 -6.07
CA CYS A 186 -1.47 -6.95 -5.46
C CYS A 186 -1.24 -5.72 -4.58
N SER A 187 -0.21 -5.76 -3.73
CA SER A 187 0.17 -4.64 -2.88
C SER A 187 0.51 -3.38 -3.69
N ALA A 188 1.31 -3.51 -4.76
CA ALA A 188 1.64 -2.38 -5.62
C ALA A 188 0.40 -1.79 -6.31
N LEU A 189 -0.44 -2.62 -6.93
CA LEU A 189 -1.67 -2.19 -7.60
C LEU A 189 -2.67 -1.54 -6.65
N GLN A 190 -2.78 -2.05 -5.42
CA GLN A 190 -3.56 -1.43 -4.36
C GLN A 190 -3.04 -0.01 -4.06
N ARG A 191 -1.75 0.15 -3.77
CA ARG A 191 -1.17 1.46 -3.38
C ARG A 191 -1.14 2.45 -4.54
N PHE A 192 -0.98 1.99 -5.77
CA PHE A 192 -1.11 2.84 -6.96
C PHE A 192 -2.54 3.35 -7.11
N SER A 193 -3.53 2.47 -6.89
CA SER A 193 -4.94 2.86 -6.98
C SER A 193 -5.31 3.83 -5.85
N GLU A 194 -4.91 3.57 -4.61
CA GLU A 194 -5.09 4.49 -3.48
C GLU A 194 -4.44 5.85 -3.74
N GLY A 195 -3.19 5.86 -4.22
CA GLY A 195 -2.46 7.09 -4.54
C GLY A 195 -3.10 7.88 -5.70
N ALA A 196 -3.59 7.21 -6.73
CA ALA A 196 -4.31 7.84 -7.83
C ALA A 196 -5.64 8.44 -7.35
N LEU A 197 -6.38 7.76 -6.47
CA LEU A 197 -7.60 8.30 -5.88
C LEU A 197 -7.32 9.52 -5.00
N GLU A 198 -6.28 9.50 -4.19
CA GLU A 198 -5.84 10.66 -3.40
C GLU A 198 -5.50 11.86 -4.30
N TYR A 199 -4.77 11.62 -5.38
CA TYR A 199 -4.41 12.64 -6.37
C TYR A 199 -5.66 13.26 -7.01
N LEU A 200 -6.59 12.41 -7.49
CA LEU A 200 -7.81 12.85 -8.16
C LEU A 200 -8.77 13.59 -7.20
N ALA A 201 -8.76 13.26 -5.92
CA ALA A 201 -9.55 13.94 -4.90
C ALA A 201 -9.00 15.32 -4.52
N ASN A 202 -7.73 15.61 -4.81
CA ASN A 202 -7.01 16.81 -4.38
C ASN A 202 -6.28 17.48 -5.56
N LEU A 203 -6.94 17.61 -6.72
CA LEU A 203 -6.35 18.17 -7.94
C LEU A 203 -5.87 19.62 -7.78
N ASP A 204 -6.43 20.37 -6.84
CA ASP A 204 -6.01 21.73 -6.49
C ASP A 204 -4.59 21.80 -5.92
N ARG A 205 -4.12 20.72 -5.29
CA ARG A 205 -2.78 20.59 -4.71
C ARG A 205 -1.82 19.80 -5.61
N ALA A 206 -2.33 19.26 -6.71
CA ALA A 206 -1.59 18.37 -7.57
C ALA A 206 -0.55 19.11 -8.45
N PRO A 207 0.62 18.50 -8.70
CA PRO A 207 1.64 19.08 -9.57
C PRO A 207 1.16 19.18 -11.03
N ASP A 208 0.30 18.26 -11.47
CA ASP A 208 -0.39 18.31 -12.75
C ASP A 208 -1.90 18.12 -12.55
N PRO A 209 -2.70 19.20 -12.54
CA PRO A 209 -4.14 19.13 -12.33
C PRO A 209 -4.91 18.59 -13.56
N THR A 210 -4.23 18.32 -14.67
CA THR A 210 -4.88 17.82 -15.89
C THR A 210 -5.10 16.31 -15.88
N VAL A 211 -4.43 15.58 -14.99
CA VAL A 211 -4.58 14.13 -14.82
C VAL A 211 -6.03 13.77 -14.52
N ARG A 212 -6.60 12.86 -15.33
CA ARG A 212 -7.96 12.34 -15.17
C ARG A 212 -7.95 10.84 -14.92
N LYS A 213 -9.06 10.33 -14.40
CA LYS A 213 -9.30 8.89 -14.19
C LYS A 213 -8.98 8.05 -15.43
N ASP A 214 -9.28 8.56 -16.63
CA ASP A 214 -9.04 7.87 -17.91
C ASP A 214 -7.57 7.54 -18.17
N ALA A 215 -6.63 8.27 -17.56
CA ALA A 215 -5.20 8.00 -17.69
C ALA A 215 -4.79 6.64 -17.11
N PHE A 216 -5.60 6.06 -16.22
CA PHE A 216 -5.30 4.80 -15.53
C PHE A 216 -6.33 3.71 -15.83
N ALA A 217 -7.54 4.09 -16.25
CA ALA A 217 -8.70 3.20 -16.25
C ALA A 217 -8.48 1.88 -17.01
N THR A 218 -7.92 1.95 -18.23
CA THR A 218 -7.66 0.77 -19.07
C THR A 218 -6.60 -0.16 -18.47
N ASP A 219 -5.52 0.41 -17.95
CA ASP A 219 -4.40 -0.33 -17.37
C ASP A 219 -4.81 -1.00 -16.06
N ILE A 220 -5.50 -0.25 -15.19
CA ILE A 220 -6.04 -0.77 -13.94
C ILE A 220 -7.07 -1.86 -14.20
N PHE A 221 -7.95 -1.69 -15.20
CA PHE A 221 -8.90 -2.75 -15.56
C PHE A 221 -8.19 -4.01 -16.06
N SER A 222 -7.11 -3.87 -16.85
CA SER A 222 -6.34 -5.02 -17.34
C SER A 222 -5.71 -5.82 -16.20
N ALA A 223 -5.15 -5.13 -15.19
CA ALA A 223 -4.67 -5.78 -13.97
C ALA A 223 -5.81 -6.38 -13.15
N TYR A 224 -6.92 -5.65 -12.99
CA TYR A 224 -8.09 -6.07 -12.25
C TYR A 224 -8.62 -7.41 -12.78
N ASP A 225 -8.73 -7.55 -14.10
CA ASP A 225 -9.25 -8.74 -14.75
C ASP A 225 -8.43 -9.99 -14.40
N VAL A 226 -7.10 -9.88 -14.45
CA VAL A 226 -6.18 -10.97 -14.06
C VAL A 226 -6.34 -11.31 -12.59
N LEU A 227 -6.34 -10.31 -11.71
CA LEU A 227 -6.47 -10.51 -10.27
C LEU A 227 -7.80 -11.21 -9.93
N PHE A 228 -8.91 -10.70 -10.46
CA PHE A 228 -10.25 -11.17 -10.14
C PHE A 228 -10.56 -12.54 -10.73
N HIS A 229 -10.26 -12.75 -12.02
CA HIS A 229 -10.63 -14.01 -12.70
C HIS A 229 -9.62 -15.13 -12.49
N GLN A 230 -8.32 -14.81 -12.33
CA GLN A 230 -7.27 -15.83 -12.27
C GLN A 230 -6.73 -16.02 -10.85
N TRP A 231 -6.43 -14.95 -10.11
CA TRP A 231 -5.72 -15.07 -8.83
C TRP A 231 -6.64 -15.23 -7.62
N LEU A 232 -7.84 -14.65 -7.64
CA LEU A 232 -8.82 -14.79 -6.56
C LEU A 232 -9.24 -16.25 -6.33
N GLN A 233 -9.17 -17.09 -7.36
CA GLN A 233 -9.50 -18.52 -7.30
C GLN A 233 -8.39 -19.37 -6.65
N SER A 234 -7.28 -18.75 -6.23
CA SER A 234 -6.20 -19.46 -5.53
C SER A 234 -6.69 -20.13 -4.24
N ARG A 235 -6.05 -21.26 -3.90
CA ARG A 235 -6.26 -21.93 -2.62
C ARG A 235 -5.52 -21.22 -1.47
N GLU A 236 -4.51 -20.41 -1.80
CA GLU A 236 -3.69 -19.71 -0.82
C GLU A 236 -4.45 -18.53 -0.22
N ALA A 237 -4.73 -18.61 1.08
CA ALA A 237 -5.55 -17.62 1.78
C ALA A 237 -4.92 -16.22 1.73
N LYS A 238 -3.61 -16.12 1.95
CA LYS A 238 -2.91 -14.82 1.93
C LYS A 238 -3.02 -14.14 0.56
N LEU A 239 -2.90 -14.91 -0.52
CA LEU A 239 -3.05 -14.37 -1.87
C LEU A 239 -4.48 -13.89 -2.13
N ARG A 240 -5.50 -14.68 -1.77
CA ARG A 240 -6.90 -14.25 -1.94
C ARG A 240 -7.20 -12.94 -1.21
N LEU A 241 -6.69 -12.80 0.02
CA LEU A 241 -6.88 -11.58 0.79
C LEU A 241 -6.20 -10.38 0.11
N ALA A 242 -4.95 -10.53 -0.30
CA ALA A 242 -4.21 -9.49 -1.01
C ALA A 242 -4.90 -9.07 -2.32
N VAL A 243 -5.49 -10.03 -3.06
CA VAL A 243 -6.32 -9.73 -4.23
C VAL A 243 -7.50 -8.86 -3.84
N VAL A 244 -8.29 -9.24 -2.83
CA VAL A 244 -9.47 -8.46 -2.39
C VAL A 244 -9.08 -7.06 -1.91
N GLU A 245 -7.97 -6.93 -1.17
CA GLU A 245 -7.42 -5.63 -0.77
C GLU A 245 -7.08 -4.74 -1.96
N ALA A 246 -6.55 -5.32 -3.04
CA ALA A 246 -6.28 -4.57 -4.28
C ALA A 246 -7.56 -4.21 -5.05
N LEU A 247 -8.52 -5.14 -5.16
CA LEU A 247 -9.76 -4.90 -5.92
C LEU A 247 -10.58 -3.71 -5.35
N GLY A 248 -10.56 -3.50 -4.04
CA GLY A 248 -11.24 -2.39 -3.35
C GLY A 248 -11.02 -1.02 -3.99
N PRO A 249 -9.80 -0.44 -3.88
CA PRO A 249 -9.49 0.85 -4.49
C PRO A 249 -9.48 0.79 -6.03
N MET A 250 -9.11 -0.34 -6.65
CA MET A 250 -9.12 -0.47 -8.10
C MET A 250 -10.52 -0.25 -8.69
N SER A 251 -11.58 -0.74 -8.03
CA SER A 251 -12.96 -0.58 -8.48
C SER A 251 -13.38 0.87 -8.72
N HIS A 252 -12.85 1.84 -7.98
CA HIS A 252 -13.12 3.27 -8.22
C HIS A 252 -12.50 3.80 -9.53
N LEU A 253 -11.43 3.16 -10.01
CA LEU A 253 -10.70 3.57 -11.21
C LEU A 253 -11.18 2.85 -12.48
N LEU A 254 -12.01 1.83 -12.36
CA LEU A 254 -12.59 1.13 -13.51
C LEU A 254 -13.55 2.03 -14.31
N PRO A 255 -13.65 1.85 -15.64
CA PRO A 255 -14.75 2.40 -16.43
C PRO A 255 -16.11 1.91 -15.87
N SER A 256 -17.12 2.78 -15.84
CA SER A 256 -18.41 2.48 -15.21
C SER A 256 -19.09 1.23 -15.78
N GLU A 257 -19.08 1.06 -17.10
CA GLU A 257 -19.63 -0.10 -17.79
C GLU A 257 -18.92 -1.39 -17.37
N ARG A 258 -17.58 -1.35 -17.28
CA ARG A 258 -16.78 -2.50 -16.85
C ARG A 258 -17.05 -2.86 -15.40
N LEU A 259 -17.16 -1.88 -14.51
CA LEU A 259 -17.49 -2.16 -13.12
C LEU A 259 -18.86 -2.84 -13.01
N GLU A 260 -19.87 -2.33 -13.72
CA GLU A 260 -21.23 -2.90 -13.72
C GLU A 260 -21.24 -4.36 -14.21
N GLU A 261 -20.43 -4.70 -15.23
CA GLU A 261 -20.25 -6.08 -15.71
C GLU A 261 -19.66 -7.02 -14.63
N GLN A 262 -18.81 -6.52 -13.74
CA GLN A 262 -18.11 -7.33 -12.74
C GLN A 262 -18.90 -7.52 -11.44
N LEU A 263 -19.73 -6.54 -11.04
CA LEU A 263 -20.48 -6.57 -9.78
C LEU A 263 -21.33 -7.84 -9.54
N PRO A 264 -21.98 -8.46 -10.56
CA PRO A 264 -22.73 -9.70 -10.41
C PRO A 264 -21.92 -10.87 -9.84
N LYS A 265 -20.62 -10.94 -10.17
CA LYS A 265 -19.72 -12.00 -9.67
C LYS A 265 -18.87 -11.53 -8.50
N LEU A 266 -18.49 -10.26 -8.48
CA LEU A 266 -17.61 -9.68 -7.48
C LEU A 266 -18.25 -9.70 -6.09
N LEU A 267 -19.49 -9.18 -5.97
CA LEU A 267 -20.16 -9.06 -4.68
C LEU A 267 -20.37 -10.45 -4.03
N PRO A 268 -20.95 -11.47 -4.70
CA PRO A 268 -21.07 -12.79 -4.10
C PRO A 268 -19.71 -13.43 -3.80
N GLY A 269 -18.71 -13.19 -4.65
CA GLY A 269 -17.35 -13.68 -4.46
C GLY A 269 -16.72 -13.19 -3.16
N ILE A 270 -16.83 -11.88 -2.87
CA ILE A 270 -16.33 -11.29 -1.62
C ILE A 270 -17.16 -11.75 -0.43
N LEU A 271 -18.49 -11.77 -0.55
CA LEU A 271 -19.35 -12.21 0.55
C LEU A 271 -19.07 -13.66 0.98
N ALA A 272 -18.75 -14.53 0.02
CA ALA A 272 -18.37 -15.91 0.31
C ALA A 272 -17.07 -16.04 1.12
N LEU A 273 -16.21 -15.02 1.12
CA LEU A 273 -14.94 -15.01 1.86
C LEU A 273 -15.13 -14.71 3.35
N TYR A 274 -16.20 -14.04 3.77
CA TYR A 274 -16.49 -13.84 5.21
C TYR A 274 -16.60 -15.15 5.98
N LYS A 275 -17.02 -16.24 5.32
CA LYS A 275 -17.08 -17.58 5.93
C LYS A 275 -15.74 -18.32 5.93
N LYS A 276 -14.78 -17.87 5.12
CA LYS A 276 -13.51 -18.57 4.83
C LYS A 276 -12.30 -17.90 5.47
N HIS A 277 -12.38 -16.63 5.83
CA HIS A 277 -11.26 -15.83 6.33
C HIS A 277 -11.50 -15.32 7.74
N SER A 278 -10.45 -15.37 8.56
CA SER A 278 -10.44 -14.81 9.91
C SER A 278 -10.28 -13.29 9.92
N GLU A 279 -9.61 -12.71 8.90
CA GLU A 279 -9.32 -11.28 8.83
C GLU A 279 -10.41 -10.51 8.08
N THR A 280 -11.61 -10.51 8.67
CA THR A 280 -12.82 -9.93 8.05
C THR A 280 -12.73 -8.41 7.86
N PHE A 281 -11.88 -7.72 8.62
CA PHE A 281 -11.63 -6.27 8.49
C PHE A 281 -11.28 -5.87 7.05
N TYR A 282 -10.31 -6.54 6.43
CA TYR A 282 -9.85 -6.20 5.09
C TYR A 282 -10.94 -6.48 4.04
N LEU A 283 -11.74 -7.54 4.24
CA LEU A 283 -12.89 -7.83 3.39
C LEU A 283 -13.94 -6.72 3.47
N SER A 284 -14.28 -6.27 4.67
CA SER A 284 -15.23 -5.17 4.90
C SER A 284 -14.75 -3.86 4.32
N LYS A 285 -13.46 -3.53 4.52
CA LYS A 285 -12.85 -2.32 3.96
C LYS A 285 -12.95 -2.31 2.43
N SER A 286 -12.49 -3.38 1.77
CA SER A 286 -12.55 -3.49 0.31
C SER A 286 -14.00 -3.52 -0.20
N LEU A 287 -14.89 -4.23 0.48
CA LEU A 287 -16.31 -4.25 0.12
C LEU A 287 -16.90 -2.84 0.18
N GLY A 288 -16.60 -2.06 1.22
CA GLY A 288 -17.08 -0.69 1.32
C GLY A 288 -16.58 0.21 0.18
N GLN A 289 -15.32 0.08 -0.24
CA GLN A 289 -14.79 0.79 -1.42
C GLN A 289 -15.51 0.36 -2.71
N ILE A 290 -15.76 -0.94 -2.89
CA ILE A 290 -16.51 -1.45 -4.04
C ILE A 290 -17.95 -0.93 -4.04
N LEU A 291 -18.60 -0.87 -2.88
CA LEU A 291 -19.94 -0.32 -2.73
C LEU A 291 -19.97 1.17 -3.06
N GLU A 292 -18.99 1.96 -2.60
CA GLU A 292 -18.88 3.38 -2.94
C GLU A 292 -18.69 3.58 -4.44
N ALA A 293 -17.82 2.79 -5.07
CA ALA A 293 -17.64 2.79 -6.51
C ALA A 293 -18.95 2.46 -7.24
N ALA A 294 -19.64 1.39 -6.83
CA ALA A 294 -20.91 0.95 -7.41
C ALA A 294 -22.04 1.99 -7.28
N VAL A 295 -22.14 2.64 -6.11
CA VAL A 295 -23.10 3.72 -5.87
C VAL A 295 -22.76 4.94 -6.72
N SER A 296 -21.48 5.31 -6.84
CA SER A 296 -21.06 6.47 -7.63
C SER A 296 -21.40 6.37 -9.12
N VAL A 297 -21.53 5.15 -9.65
CA VAL A 297 -21.91 4.88 -11.06
C VAL A 297 -23.40 4.58 -11.23
N GLY A 298 -24.20 4.62 -10.16
CA GLY A 298 -25.63 4.32 -10.22
C GLY A 298 -25.94 2.86 -10.56
N SER A 299 -25.19 1.91 -9.98
CA SER A 299 -25.31 0.49 -10.28
C SER A 299 -26.71 -0.07 -10.02
N ARG A 300 -27.30 -0.74 -11.02
CA ARG A 300 -28.56 -1.48 -10.87
C ARG A 300 -28.35 -2.85 -10.25
N THR A 301 -27.17 -3.43 -10.47
CA THR A 301 -26.78 -4.71 -9.87
C THR A 301 -26.87 -4.66 -8.35
N LEU A 302 -26.56 -3.52 -7.74
CA LEU A 302 -26.62 -3.34 -6.29
C LEU A 302 -28.02 -3.61 -5.73
N GLU A 303 -29.08 -3.15 -6.40
CA GLU A 303 -30.47 -3.37 -5.98
C GLU A 303 -30.84 -4.85 -5.98
N THR A 304 -30.39 -5.59 -7.00
CA THR A 304 -30.72 -7.02 -7.15
C THR A 304 -30.03 -7.90 -6.10
N GLN A 305 -28.88 -7.46 -5.58
CA GLN A 305 -28.08 -8.20 -4.61
C GLN A 305 -28.15 -7.64 -3.18
N LEU A 306 -28.93 -6.59 -2.98
CA LEU A 306 -28.99 -5.84 -1.73
C LEU A 306 -29.32 -6.74 -0.53
N ASP A 307 -30.30 -7.63 -0.66
CA ASP A 307 -30.73 -8.46 0.46
C ASP A 307 -29.60 -9.40 0.95
N ALA A 308 -28.80 -9.93 0.02
CA ALA A 308 -27.64 -10.76 0.34
C ALA A 308 -26.50 -9.94 0.99
N LEU A 309 -26.26 -8.73 0.49
CA LEU A 309 -25.29 -7.79 1.08
C LEU A 309 -25.67 -7.41 2.50
N LEU A 310 -26.92 -6.98 2.71
CA LEU A 310 -27.44 -6.59 4.02
C LEU A 310 -27.38 -7.76 5.00
N ALA A 311 -27.77 -8.97 4.58
CA ALA A 311 -27.67 -10.16 5.42
C ALA A 311 -26.22 -10.47 5.84
N ALA A 312 -25.28 -10.41 4.89
CA ALA A 312 -23.87 -10.68 5.18
C ALA A 312 -23.24 -9.62 6.08
N LEU A 313 -23.43 -8.32 5.78
CA LEU A 313 -22.93 -7.21 6.61
C LEU A 313 -23.55 -7.24 8.01
N HIS A 314 -24.86 -7.46 8.11
CA HIS A 314 -25.55 -7.56 9.39
C HIS A 314 -25.03 -8.72 10.25
N SER A 315 -24.72 -9.86 9.63
CA SER A 315 -24.11 -10.99 10.33
C SER A 315 -22.76 -10.63 10.96
N GLN A 316 -21.96 -9.78 10.30
CA GLN A 316 -20.66 -9.32 10.83
C GLN A 316 -20.83 -8.38 12.03
N ILE A 317 -21.86 -7.53 12.03
CA ILE A 317 -22.17 -6.62 13.13
C ILE A 317 -22.71 -7.37 14.36
N CYS A 318 -23.45 -8.45 14.13
CA CYS A 318 -24.05 -9.26 15.20
C CYS A 318 -23.06 -10.20 15.90
N VAL A 319 -21.81 -10.28 15.45
CA VAL A 319 -20.78 -11.07 16.12
C VAL A 319 -20.47 -10.43 17.48
N PRO A 320 -20.59 -11.17 18.60
CA PRO A 320 -20.25 -10.65 19.91
C PRO A 320 -18.79 -10.18 19.94
N VAL A 321 -18.56 -8.98 20.46
CA VAL A 321 -17.20 -8.48 20.73
C VAL A 321 -16.71 -9.10 22.03
N GLU A 322 -16.56 -10.43 22.04
CA GLU A 322 -15.90 -11.12 23.12
C GLU A 322 -14.39 -10.93 22.93
N SER A 323 -13.77 -10.15 23.82
CA SER A 323 -12.34 -9.78 23.85
C SER A 323 -11.85 -8.81 22.75
N SER A 324 -11.79 -7.53 23.11
CA SER A 324 -10.86 -6.43 22.76
C SER A 324 -9.78 -6.60 21.66
N SER A 325 -10.03 -7.27 20.54
CA SER A 325 -9.11 -7.25 19.40
C SER A 325 -9.33 -5.96 18.58
N PRO A 326 -8.30 -5.12 18.37
CA PRO A 326 -8.42 -3.89 17.57
C PRO A 326 -8.97 -4.14 16.16
N LEU A 327 -8.68 -5.31 15.57
CA LEU A 327 -9.17 -5.66 14.23
C LEU A 327 -10.67 -5.93 14.20
N VAL A 328 -11.26 -6.49 15.26
CA VAL A 328 -12.71 -6.72 15.34
C VAL A 328 -13.44 -5.38 15.44
N MET A 329 -12.93 -4.46 16.26
CA MET A 329 -13.49 -3.10 16.37
C MET A 329 -13.36 -2.33 15.05
N SER A 330 -12.22 -2.42 14.37
CA SER A 330 -12.03 -1.81 13.05
C SER A 330 -12.96 -2.43 12.00
N ASN A 331 -13.17 -3.75 12.04
CA ASN A 331 -14.14 -4.42 11.16
C ASN A 331 -15.55 -3.88 11.35
N GLN A 332 -16.00 -3.72 12.60
CA GLN A 332 -17.33 -3.15 12.87
C GLN A 332 -17.47 -1.74 12.29
N LYS A 333 -16.43 -0.89 12.41
CA LYS A 333 -16.44 0.45 11.81
C LYS A 333 -16.59 0.40 10.28
N GLU A 334 -15.86 -0.50 9.61
CA GLU A 334 -15.96 -0.66 8.16
C GLU A 334 -17.34 -1.20 7.74
N VAL A 335 -17.91 -2.16 8.48
CA VAL A 335 -19.25 -2.67 8.19
C VAL A 335 -20.31 -1.56 8.37
N LEU A 336 -20.20 -0.74 9.42
CA LEU A 336 -21.07 0.42 9.61
C LEU A 336 -20.92 1.44 8.47
N ARG A 337 -19.70 1.66 7.98
CA ARG A 337 -19.45 2.49 6.79
C ARG A 337 -20.16 1.93 5.55
N CYS A 338 -20.10 0.61 5.32
CA CYS A 338 -20.86 -0.03 4.24
C CYS A 338 -22.37 0.24 4.35
N PHE A 339 -22.94 0.17 5.56
CA PHE A 339 -24.35 0.51 5.77
C PHE A 339 -24.66 1.98 5.45
N THR A 340 -23.77 2.91 5.79
CA THR A 340 -23.92 4.33 5.42
C THR A 340 -23.95 4.51 3.90
N VAL A 341 -23.03 3.86 3.18
CA VAL A 341 -22.99 3.90 1.71
C VAL A 341 -24.30 3.37 1.10
N LEU A 342 -24.80 2.25 1.62
CA LEU A 342 -26.07 1.67 1.18
C LEU A 342 -27.28 2.54 1.56
N ALA A 343 -27.26 3.19 2.72
CA ALA A 343 -28.32 4.07 3.19
C ALA A 343 -28.46 5.31 2.28
N CYS A 344 -27.35 5.87 1.81
CA CYS A 344 -27.36 7.03 0.91
C CYS A 344 -27.97 6.71 -0.47
N SER A 345 -27.95 5.45 -0.90
CA SER A 345 -28.43 5.03 -2.21
C SER A 345 -29.81 4.37 -2.16
N LEU A 346 -30.06 3.51 -1.17
CA LEU A 346 -31.24 2.64 -1.09
C LEU A 346 -31.88 2.66 0.32
N PRO A 347 -32.28 3.84 0.84
CA PRO A 347 -32.72 4.02 2.22
C PRO A 347 -33.97 3.19 2.58
N ASP A 348 -34.98 3.19 1.71
CA ASP A 348 -36.25 2.49 1.97
C ASP A 348 -36.06 0.98 2.10
N ARG A 349 -35.24 0.40 1.22
CA ARG A 349 -34.92 -1.03 1.23
C ARG A 349 -34.08 -1.40 2.44
N LEU A 350 -33.15 -0.53 2.85
CA LEU A 350 -32.38 -0.72 4.08
C LEU A 350 -33.30 -0.72 5.32
N LEU A 351 -34.23 0.23 5.41
CA LEU A 351 -35.19 0.29 6.51
C LEU A 351 -36.11 -0.94 6.53
N ALA A 352 -36.60 -1.37 5.35
CA ALA A 352 -37.40 -2.58 5.22
C ALA A 352 -36.66 -3.83 5.70
N PHE A 353 -35.32 -3.87 5.58
CA PHE A 353 -34.50 -4.94 6.13
C PHE A 353 -34.29 -4.82 7.65
N LEU A 354 -34.04 -3.61 8.16
CA LEU A 354 -33.69 -3.41 9.57
C LEU A 354 -34.89 -3.45 10.53
N LEU A 355 -36.02 -2.85 10.15
CA LEU A 355 -37.17 -2.71 11.05
C LEU A 355 -37.69 -4.04 11.60
N PRO A 356 -37.93 -5.10 10.78
CA PRO A 356 -38.39 -6.38 11.31
C PRO A 356 -37.40 -7.06 12.26
N ARG A 357 -36.10 -6.70 12.18
CA ARG A 357 -35.04 -7.26 13.03
C ARG A 357 -34.92 -6.55 14.38
N LEU A 358 -35.64 -5.45 14.60
CA LEU A 358 -35.77 -4.84 15.93
C LEU A 358 -36.75 -5.62 16.82
N ASP A 359 -37.73 -6.28 16.22
CA ASP A 359 -38.79 -7.03 16.91
C ASP A 359 -38.46 -8.52 17.13
N THR A 360 -37.28 -8.97 16.71
CA THR A 360 -36.85 -10.38 16.87
C THR A 360 -36.57 -10.74 18.33
N SER A 361 -36.82 -11.99 18.74
CA SER A 361 -36.48 -12.46 20.08
C SER A 361 -34.97 -12.63 20.30
N ASN A 362 -34.16 -12.62 19.24
CA ASN A 362 -32.71 -12.77 19.32
C ASN A 362 -32.03 -11.45 19.75
N GLU A 363 -31.56 -11.40 21.01
CA GLU A 363 -30.90 -10.22 21.58
C GLU A 363 -29.69 -9.75 20.76
N ARG A 364 -28.84 -10.66 20.27
CA ARG A 364 -27.65 -10.28 19.48
C ARG A 364 -28.05 -9.58 18.18
N THR A 365 -29.06 -10.13 17.51
CA THR A 365 -29.62 -9.54 16.28
C THR A 365 -30.23 -8.18 16.57
N ARG A 366 -30.94 -8.00 17.69
CA ARG A 366 -31.48 -6.70 18.10
C ARG A 366 -30.38 -5.68 18.38
N VAL A 367 -29.37 -6.03 19.18
CA VAL A 367 -28.26 -5.13 19.51
C VAL A 367 -27.51 -4.71 18.26
N GLY A 368 -27.17 -5.65 17.37
CA GLY A 368 -26.51 -5.34 16.11
C GLY A 368 -27.36 -4.44 15.19
N THR A 369 -28.67 -4.69 15.11
CA THR A 369 -29.60 -3.84 14.35
C THR A 369 -29.67 -2.43 14.92
N LEU A 370 -29.76 -2.29 16.25
CA LEU A 370 -29.76 -0.98 16.93
C LEU A 370 -28.45 -0.22 16.70
N GLN A 371 -27.30 -0.90 16.65
CA GLN A 371 -26.02 -0.27 16.31
C GLN A 371 -26.04 0.30 14.90
N VAL A 372 -26.54 -0.46 13.92
CA VAL A 372 -26.67 0.00 12.53
C VAL A 372 -27.62 1.19 12.42
N VAL A 373 -28.82 1.09 13.00
CA VAL A 373 -29.81 2.17 12.98
C VAL A 373 -29.26 3.44 13.64
N ARG A 374 -28.64 3.32 14.82
CA ARG A 374 -27.99 4.44 15.50
C ARG A 374 -26.90 5.07 14.64
N HIS A 375 -26.08 4.26 13.96
CA HIS A 375 -25.02 4.78 13.11
C HIS A 375 -25.60 5.54 11.91
N VAL A 376 -26.51 4.93 11.16
CA VAL A 376 -27.11 5.52 9.95
C VAL A 376 -27.83 6.83 10.28
N ILE A 377 -28.57 6.91 11.39
CA ILE A 377 -29.24 8.15 11.82
C ILE A 377 -28.24 9.27 12.16
N ASN A 378 -27.08 8.93 12.75
CA ASN A 378 -26.07 9.93 13.11
C ASN A 378 -25.15 10.32 11.94
N SER A 379 -25.12 9.52 10.88
CA SER A 379 -24.30 9.74 9.69
C SER A 379 -25.09 10.39 8.53
N ALA A 380 -26.41 10.44 8.64
CA ALA A 380 -27.32 11.19 7.76
C ALA A 380 -27.35 12.66 8.17
#